data_AF-A0A1L7CQI9-F1
#
_entry.id   AF-A0A1L7CQI9-F1
#
_cell.length_a   1.000
_cell.length_b   1.000
_cell.length_c   1.000
_cell.angle_alpha   90.00
_cell.angle_beta   90.00
_cell.angle_gamma   90.00
#
_symmetry.space_group_name_H-M   'P 1'
#
loop_
_entity.id
_entity.type
_entity.pdbx_description
1 polymer ?
#
loop_
_entity_poly.entity_id
_entity_poly.type
_entity_poly.pdbx_seq_one_letter_code
_entity_poly.pdbx_strand_id
1 'polypeptide(L)'
;MDARETLDWLNGILPAPLTVARGGDFRVGLVEAEGHAVACTTDFARVETGLAAADEQGVDVRCELMAVAGSAAISDAALAAVRVVGTAAAVLAEGGLPAQPGTVLDDLAARAGLAGETTVRHGLLAAPTVWGGQVPQVNEAPGTVHGEGTDPSRGRLTAVLQVVMVTDAEAELARAAGPERLLEALALTGADPGDWARPAGGPAAG
;
A
#
# COMPACT_ATOMS: atom_id res chain seq x y z
N MET A 1 -2.08 7.27 16.65
CA MET A 1 -2.03 8.42 15.73
C MET A 1 -3.41 8.68 15.16
N ASP A 2 -3.83 9.94 15.12
CA ASP A 2 -4.99 10.37 14.34
C ASP A 2 -4.63 10.71 12.87
N ALA A 3 -5.64 11.02 12.06
CA ALA A 3 -5.44 11.23 10.63
C ALA A 3 -4.56 12.45 10.28
N ARG A 4 -4.50 13.45 11.16
CA ARG A 4 -3.65 14.63 10.97
C ARG A 4 -2.20 14.28 11.32
N GLU A 5 -1.99 13.58 12.43
CA GLU A 5 -0.66 13.14 12.82
C GLU A 5 -0.05 12.18 11.80
N THR A 6 -0.86 11.26 11.25
CA THR A 6 -0.43 10.39 10.15
C THR A 6 -0.01 11.21 8.94
N LEU A 7 -0.76 12.25 8.56
CA LEU A 7 -0.39 13.15 7.46
C LEU A 7 0.92 13.89 7.75
N ASP A 8 1.11 14.41 8.95
CA ASP A 8 2.33 15.11 9.37
C ASP A 8 3.55 14.16 9.36
N TRP A 9 3.37 12.91 9.81
CA TRP A 9 4.39 11.86 9.71
C TRP A 9 4.74 11.52 8.26
N LEU A 10 3.74 11.29 7.41
CA LEU A 10 3.94 10.98 5.99
C LEU A 10 4.67 12.13 5.26
N ASN A 11 4.33 13.39 5.55
CA ASN A 11 5.03 14.56 5.04
C ASN A 11 6.52 14.62 5.46
N GLY A 12 6.88 14.00 6.58
CA GLY A 12 8.26 13.91 7.05
C GLY A 12 9.10 12.83 6.35
N ILE A 13 8.47 11.86 5.70
CA ILE A 13 9.15 10.71 5.06
C ILE A 13 9.02 10.68 3.53
N LEU A 14 8.12 11.48 2.96
CA LEU A 14 7.93 11.64 1.51
C LEU A 14 8.62 12.91 0.99
N PRO A 15 8.99 12.95 -0.30
CA PRO A 15 9.85 14.00 -0.85
C PRO A 15 9.19 15.38 -0.95
N ALA A 16 7.86 15.46 -0.85
CA ALA A 16 7.13 16.72 -0.87
C ALA A 16 5.84 16.64 -0.03
N PRO A 17 5.28 17.80 0.38
CA PRO A 17 4.03 17.83 1.12
C PRO A 17 2.87 17.20 0.33
N LEU A 18 2.08 16.39 1.03
CA LEU A 18 0.91 15.72 0.50
C LEU A 18 -0.28 16.67 0.38
N THR A 19 -0.98 16.58 -0.75
CA THR A 19 -2.32 17.14 -0.90
C THR A 19 -3.35 16.09 -0.50
N VAL A 20 -4.36 16.47 0.28
CA VAL A 20 -5.38 15.52 0.76
C VAL A 20 -6.54 15.43 -0.22
N ALA A 21 -6.86 14.22 -0.63
CA ALA A 21 -8.01 13.82 -1.44
C ALA A 21 -8.87 12.77 -0.70
N ARG A 22 -9.90 12.28 -1.38
CA ARG A 22 -10.77 11.20 -0.91
C ARG A 22 -10.68 9.99 -1.83
N GLY A 23 -10.45 8.82 -1.24
CA GLY A 23 -10.52 7.51 -1.91
C GLY A 23 -11.65 6.69 -1.29
N GLY A 24 -12.90 6.95 -1.70
CA GLY A 24 -14.08 6.44 -1.00
C GLY A 24 -14.20 7.04 0.40
N ASP A 25 -14.35 6.18 1.41
CA ASP A 25 -14.50 6.60 2.82
C ASP A 25 -13.18 7.02 3.48
N PHE A 26 -12.04 6.71 2.86
CA PHE A 26 -10.71 6.98 3.40
C PHE A 26 -10.15 8.32 2.93
N ARG A 27 -9.33 8.95 3.78
CA ARG A 27 -8.50 10.10 3.43
C ARG A 27 -7.23 9.61 2.77
N VAL A 28 -6.86 10.24 1.66
CA VAL A 28 -5.68 9.87 0.89
C VAL A 28 -4.81 11.10 0.69
N GLY A 29 -3.59 11.07 1.20
CA GLY A 29 -2.54 12.02 0.84
C GLY A 29 -1.94 11.65 -0.51
N LEU A 30 -1.71 12.65 -1.36
CA LEU A 30 -1.18 12.50 -2.72
C LEU A 30 -0.01 13.44 -2.93
N VAL A 31 1.06 12.91 -3.55
CA VAL A 31 2.18 13.70 -4.05
C VAL A 31 2.59 13.18 -5.43
N GLU A 32 2.97 14.08 -6.31
CA GLU A 32 3.62 13.73 -7.58
C GLU A 32 5.08 14.15 -7.51
N ALA A 33 5.99 13.19 -7.69
CA ALA A 33 7.43 13.41 -7.61
C ALA A 33 8.15 12.45 -8.55
N GLU A 34 9.21 12.92 -9.21
CA GLU A 34 10.11 12.09 -10.02
C GLU A 34 9.39 11.20 -11.06
N GLY A 35 8.35 11.73 -11.70
CA GLY A 35 7.57 11.00 -12.71
C GLY A 35 6.65 9.92 -12.14
N HIS A 36 6.35 9.97 -10.86
CA HIS A 36 5.41 9.07 -10.18
C HIS A 36 4.37 9.85 -9.39
N ALA A 37 3.15 9.32 -9.35
CA ALA A 37 2.16 9.67 -8.35
C ALA A 37 2.24 8.67 -7.18
N VAL A 38 2.33 9.19 -5.96
CA VAL A 38 2.33 8.42 -4.72
C VAL A 38 1.10 8.81 -3.92
N ALA A 39 0.22 7.84 -3.69
CA ALA A 39 -0.97 8.00 -2.86
C ALA A 39 -0.81 7.18 -1.58
N CYS A 40 -1.19 7.73 -0.43
CA CYS A 40 -1.16 7.05 0.86
C CYS A 40 -2.46 7.28 1.62
N THR A 41 -3.07 6.26 2.22
CA THR A 41 -4.10 6.53 3.21
C THR A 41 -3.52 7.30 4.39
N THR A 42 -4.35 8.12 5.03
CA THR A 42 -3.95 8.81 6.27
C THR A 42 -4.84 8.43 7.44
N ASP A 43 -5.79 7.53 7.24
CA ASP A 43 -6.76 7.12 8.26
C ASP A 43 -7.12 5.63 8.17
N PHE A 44 -6.32 4.82 7.46
CA PHE A 44 -6.56 3.37 7.38
C PHE A 44 -6.13 2.65 8.66
N ALA A 45 -5.19 3.19 9.42
CA ALA A 45 -4.74 2.58 10.69
C ALA A 45 -5.85 2.45 11.76
N ARG A 46 -7.05 3.02 11.53
CA ARG A 46 -8.25 2.77 12.34
C ARG A 46 -8.88 1.38 12.11
N VAL A 47 -8.55 0.73 11.00
CA VAL A 47 -9.11 -0.57 10.60
C VAL A 47 -8.32 -1.70 11.26
N GLU A 48 -9.02 -2.66 11.86
CA GLU A 48 -8.44 -3.90 12.39
C GLU A 48 -8.48 -5.00 11.35
N THR A 49 -7.32 -5.46 10.90
CA THR A 49 -7.18 -6.48 9.88
C THR A 49 -6.54 -7.76 10.41
N GLY A 50 -6.32 -7.87 11.72
CA GLY A 50 -5.61 -9.00 12.34
C GLY A 50 -4.11 -8.98 12.09
N LEU A 51 -3.55 -7.82 11.75
CA LEU A 51 -2.10 -7.66 11.59
C LEU A 51 -1.42 -7.81 12.95
N ALA A 52 -0.41 -8.67 13.03
CA ALA A 52 0.30 -8.95 14.27
C ALA A 52 1.81 -9.03 14.01
N ALA A 53 2.59 -8.54 14.98
CA ALA A 53 4.02 -8.78 15.01
C ALA A 53 4.27 -10.27 15.30
N ALA A 54 5.21 -10.89 14.60
CA ALA A 54 5.49 -12.32 14.75
C ALA A 54 6.08 -12.67 16.14
N ASP A 55 6.73 -11.70 16.79
CA ASP A 55 7.54 -11.87 17.99
C ASP A 55 7.09 -11.01 19.19
N GLU A 56 6.21 -10.02 18.99
CA GLU A 56 5.75 -9.14 20.08
C GLU A 56 4.28 -9.39 20.44
N GLN A 57 4.06 -10.10 21.57
CA GLN A 57 2.73 -10.18 22.16
C GLN A 57 2.37 -8.86 22.84
N GLY A 58 1.17 -8.33 22.57
CA GLY A 58 0.62 -7.18 23.29
C GLY A 58 0.82 -5.83 22.59
N VAL A 59 1.50 -5.77 21.45
CA VAL A 59 1.52 -4.57 20.58
C VAL A 59 0.37 -4.67 19.58
N ASP A 60 -0.29 -3.55 19.34
CA ASP A 60 -1.29 -3.38 18.30
C ASP A 60 -0.60 -2.97 16.99
N VAL A 61 -0.72 -3.76 15.93
CA VAL A 61 0.00 -3.49 14.67
C VAL A 61 -0.98 -2.98 13.63
N ARG A 62 -0.69 -1.79 13.11
CA ARG A 62 -1.50 -1.08 12.12
C ARG A 62 -0.66 -0.70 10.92
N CYS A 63 -1.34 -0.34 9.84
CA CYS A 63 -0.67 0.22 8.68
C CYS A 63 -1.48 1.35 8.04
N GLU A 64 -0.78 2.16 7.26
CA GLU A 64 -1.36 2.91 6.16
C GLU A 64 -1.01 2.23 4.84
N LEU A 65 -1.88 2.37 3.84
CA LEU A 65 -1.70 1.79 2.51
C LEU A 65 -1.10 2.84 1.57
N MET A 66 -0.16 2.43 0.72
CA MET A 66 0.49 3.27 -0.28
C MET A 66 0.36 2.66 -1.68
N ALA A 67 0.15 3.46 -2.72
CA ALA A 67 0.37 3.03 -4.10
C ALA A 67 1.29 4.01 -4.82
N VAL A 68 2.05 3.47 -5.77
CA VAL A 68 2.98 4.22 -6.63
C VAL A 68 2.60 3.92 -8.07
N ALA A 69 2.28 4.96 -8.84
CA ALA A 69 1.92 4.87 -10.25
C ALA A 69 2.85 5.75 -11.08
N GLY A 70 3.52 5.18 -12.08
CA GLY A 70 4.32 5.95 -13.02
C GLY A 70 3.44 6.88 -13.87
N SER A 71 3.78 8.16 -13.92
CA SER A 71 3.02 9.20 -14.65
C SER A 71 2.97 8.96 -16.16
N ALA A 72 3.89 8.15 -16.70
CA ALA A 72 3.88 7.76 -18.12
C ALA A 72 3.04 6.51 -18.41
N ALA A 73 2.66 5.73 -17.38
CA ALA A 73 1.99 4.45 -17.54
C ALA A 73 0.48 4.59 -17.76
N ILE A 74 -0.13 5.66 -17.23
CA ILE A 74 -1.58 5.90 -17.31
C ILE A 74 -1.85 7.41 -17.42
N SER A 75 -2.93 7.79 -18.13
CA SER A 75 -3.21 9.19 -18.46
C SER A 75 -3.45 10.10 -17.25
N ASP A 76 -3.94 9.55 -16.13
CA ASP A 76 -4.11 10.28 -14.86
C ASP A 76 -3.61 9.42 -13.68
N ALA A 77 -2.28 9.32 -13.55
CA ALA A 77 -1.63 8.51 -12.53
C ALA A 77 -2.00 8.94 -11.10
N ALA A 78 -2.20 10.24 -10.88
CA ALA A 78 -2.62 10.78 -9.59
C ALA A 78 -4.00 10.25 -9.17
N LEU A 79 -5.00 10.38 -10.05
CA LEU A 79 -6.35 9.87 -9.76
C LEU A 79 -6.35 8.34 -9.63
N ALA A 80 -5.58 7.65 -10.48
CA ALA A 80 -5.48 6.20 -10.45
C ALA A 80 -4.87 5.68 -9.14
N ALA A 81 -3.78 6.30 -8.65
CA ALA A 81 -3.17 5.97 -7.37
C ALA A 81 -4.14 6.18 -6.19
N VAL A 82 -4.86 7.30 -6.17
CA VAL A 82 -5.88 7.58 -5.14
C VAL A 82 -7.00 6.54 -5.15
N ARG A 83 -7.49 6.17 -6.34
CA ARG A 83 -8.54 5.15 -6.50
C ARG A 83 -8.08 3.78 -6.04
N VAL A 84 -6.87 3.36 -6.42
CA VAL A 84 -6.31 2.06 -6.02
C VAL A 84 -6.19 1.95 -4.50
N VAL A 85 -5.59 2.94 -3.85
CA VAL A 85 -5.40 2.93 -2.39
C VAL A 85 -6.74 2.98 -1.65
N GLY A 86 -7.67 3.84 -2.06
CA GLY A 86 -9.00 3.91 -1.46
C GLY A 86 -9.81 2.62 -1.64
N THR A 87 -9.72 1.99 -2.81
CA THR A 87 -10.39 0.71 -3.10
C THR A 87 -9.77 -0.42 -2.29
N ALA A 88 -8.44 -0.48 -2.19
CA ALA A 88 -7.75 -1.47 -1.37
C ALA A 88 -8.14 -1.35 0.11
N ALA A 89 -8.20 -0.12 0.63
CA ALA A 89 -8.63 0.17 1.98
C ALA A 89 -10.08 -0.29 2.23
N ALA A 90 -11.00 -0.03 1.28
CA ALA A 90 -12.38 -0.51 1.37
C ALA A 90 -12.47 -2.04 1.39
N VAL A 91 -11.76 -2.73 0.49
CA VAL A 91 -11.73 -4.20 0.43
C VAL A 91 -11.20 -4.80 1.74
N LEU A 92 -10.14 -4.23 2.32
CA LEU A 92 -9.59 -4.72 3.59
C LEU A 92 -10.51 -4.42 4.78
N ALA A 93 -11.22 -3.28 4.75
CA ALA A 93 -12.17 -2.91 5.80
C ALA A 93 -13.45 -3.74 5.82
N GLU A 94 -13.83 -4.37 4.70
CA GLU A 94 -14.89 -5.40 4.66
C GLU A 94 -14.50 -6.66 5.47
N GLY A 95 -13.21 -6.86 5.71
CA GLY A 95 -12.65 -7.97 6.47
C GLY A 95 -12.40 -9.23 5.65
N GLY A 96 -11.87 -10.27 6.30
CA GLY A 96 -11.58 -11.57 5.68
C GLY A 96 -10.20 -11.68 5.00
N LEU A 97 -9.49 -10.56 4.84
CA LEU A 97 -8.10 -10.53 4.37
C LEU A 97 -7.22 -9.71 5.34
N PRO A 98 -6.03 -10.20 5.69
CA PRO A 98 -5.10 -9.44 6.52
C PRO A 98 -4.41 -8.34 5.72
N ALA A 99 -4.20 -7.15 6.30
CA ALA A 99 -3.34 -6.12 5.70
C ALA A 99 -1.86 -6.42 5.99
N GLN A 100 -1.34 -7.50 5.41
CA GLN A 100 0.05 -7.93 5.59
C GLN A 100 0.72 -8.29 4.25
N PRO A 101 2.07 -8.23 4.16
CA PRO A 101 2.80 -8.65 2.97
C PRO A 101 2.39 -10.04 2.47
N GLY A 102 2.26 -10.18 1.15
CA GLY A 102 1.84 -11.42 0.48
C GLY A 102 0.33 -11.56 0.28
N THR A 103 -0.46 -10.66 0.86
CA THR A 103 -1.91 -10.64 0.61
C THR A 103 -2.20 -10.10 -0.78
N VAL A 104 -2.97 -10.86 -1.57
CA VAL A 104 -3.41 -10.46 -2.91
C VAL A 104 -4.87 -10.00 -2.87
N LEU A 105 -5.11 -8.80 -3.38
CA LEU A 105 -6.41 -8.17 -3.57
C LEU A 105 -6.86 -8.38 -5.02
N ASP A 106 -7.75 -9.36 -5.22
CA ASP A 106 -8.16 -9.75 -6.57
C ASP A 106 -8.99 -8.70 -7.29
N ASP A 107 -8.69 -8.51 -8.57
CA ASP A 107 -9.41 -7.64 -9.49
C ASP A 107 -9.44 -6.17 -9.05
N LEU A 108 -8.43 -5.74 -8.30
CA LEU A 108 -8.36 -4.40 -7.72
C LEU A 108 -8.44 -3.30 -8.78
N ALA A 109 -7.82 -3.48 -9.95
CA ALA A 109 -7.89 -2.51 -11.05
C ALA A 109 -9.33 -2.32 -11.53
N ALA A 110 -10.10 -3.42 -11.67
CA ALA A 110 -11.51 -3.34 -12.07
C ALA A 110 -12.37 -2.68 -10.99
N ARG A 111 -12.15 -3.02 -9.71
CA ARG A 111 -12.85 -2.41 -8.57
C ARG A 111 -12.57 -0.92 -8.44
N ALA A 112 -11.34 -0.51 -8.76
CA ALA A 112 -10.91 0.89 -8.79
C ALA A 112 -11.38 1.66 -10.04
N GLY A 113 -12.07 1.00 -10.98
CA GLY A 113 -12.55 1.60 -12.22
C GLY A 113 -11.44 1.93 -13.21
N LEU A 114 -10.39 1.10 -13.26
CA LEU A 114 -9.23 1.20 -14.16
C LEU A 114 -9.18 0.03 -15.18
N ALA A 115 -10.27 -0.74 -15.30
CA ALA A 115 -10.34 -1.86 -16.21
C ALA A 115 -10.13 -1.42 -17.66
N GLY A 116 -9.12 -2.00 -18.32
CA GLY A 116 -8.75 -1.66 -19.70
C GLY A 116 -7.85 -0.42 -19.84
N GLU A 117 -7.53 0.26 -18.75
CA GLU A 117 -6.55 1.35 -18.71
C GLU A 117 -5.14 0.87 -18.34
N THR A 118 -5.06 -0.28 -17.67
CA THR A 118 -3.82 -0.90 -17.18
C THR A 118 -3.70 -2.35 -17.63
N THR A 119 -2.47 -2.86 -17.68
CA THR A 119 -2.19 -4.29 -17.87
C THR A 119 -2.15 -5.05 -16.55
N VAL A 120 -1.79 -4.36 -15.46
CA VAL A 120 -1.92 -4.86 -14.08
C VAL A 120 -3.39 -4.95 -13.68
N ARG A 121 -3.73 -5.97 -12.89
CA ARG A 121 -5.11 -6.38 -12.60
C ARG A 121 -5.41 -6.52 -11.11
N HIS A 122 -4.46 -7.04 -10.32
CA HIS A 122 -4.60 -7.29 -8.88
C HIS A 122 -3.76 -6.30 -8.08
N GLY A 123 -4.05 -6.17 -6.78
CA GLY A 123 -3.12 -5.56 -5.83
C GLY A 123 -2.38 -6.63 -5.05
N LEU A 124 -1.09 -6.46 -4.82
CA LEU A 124 -0.29 -7.26 -3.89
C LEU A 124 0.17 -6.34 -2.77
N LEU A 125 -0.12 -6.71 -1.53
CA LEU A 125 0.43 -6.04 -0.37
C LEU A 125 1.90 -6.46 -0.18
N ALA A 126 2.80 -5.49 -0.09
CA ALA A 126 4.24 -5.72 0.06
C ALA A 126 4.90 -4.59 0.86
N ALA A 127 6.14 -4.83 1.31
CA ALA A 127 6.97 -3.76 1.83
C ALA A 127 7.16 -2.67 0.76
N PRO A 128 7.07 -1.38 1.11
CA PRO A 128 7.20 -0.31 0.12
C PRO A 128 8.55 -0.28 -0.59
N THR A 129 8.51 -0.20 -1.92
CA THR A 129 9.69 -0.26 -2.79
C THR A 129 10.48 1.05 -2.82
N VAL A 130 9.85 2.17 -2.41
CA VAL A 130 10.42 3.52 -2.48
C VAL A 130 11.59 3.77 -1.53
N TRP A 131 11.74 3.00 -0.45
CA TRP A 131 12.78 3.23 0.56
C TRP A 131 13.97 2.26 0.49
N GLY A 132 13.91 1.22 -0.35
CA GLY A 132 15.04 0.30 -0.59
C GLY A 132 15.64 -0.37 0.66
N GLY A 133 14.92 -0.40 1.78
CA GLY A 133 15.45 -0.76 3.09
C GLY A 133 14.40 -0.76 4.19
N GLN A 134 14.76 -0.27 5.38
CA GLN A 134 13.84 -0.20 6.52
C GLN A 134 12.65 0.69 6.21
N VAL A 135 11.44 0.13 6.33
CA VAL A 135 10.19 0.85 6.14
C VAL A 135 9.98 1.79 7.33
N PRO A 136 9.69 3.07 7.11
CA PRO A 136 9.33 3.98 8.19
C PRO A 136 8.17 3.45 9.01
N GLN A 137 8.30 3.57 10.33
CA GLN A 137 7.34 3.09 11.30
C GLN A 137 7.24 4.07 12.46
N VAL A 138 6.05 4.16 13.06
CA VAL A 138 5.79 4.93 14.27
C VAL A 138 5.48 3.95 15.39
N ASN A 139 6.21 4.09 16.50
CA ASN A 139 6.01 3.32 17.71
C ASN A 139 5.42 4.22 18.79
N GLU A 140 4.18 3.94 19.16
CA GLU A 140 3.45 4.59 20.26
C GLU A 140 3.50 3.67 21.48
N ALA A 141 3.96 4.18 22.63
CA ALA A 141 4.01 3.42 23.87
C ALA A 141 2.61 3.26 24.49
N PRO A 142 2.40 2.26 25.36
CA PRO A 142 1.21 2.21 26.20
C PRO A 142 0.96 3.55 26.91
N GLY A 143 -0.27 4.02 26.91
CA GLY A 143 -0.69 5.31 27.46
C GLY A 143 -0.51 6.51 26.52
N THR A 144 0.20 6.36 25.40
CA THR A 144 0.34 7.41 24.38
C THR A 144 -0.50 7.13 23.13
N VAL A 145 -0.97 5.90 22.96
CA VAL A 145 -1.83 5.50 21.83
C VAL A 145 -3.17 6.21 21.91
N HIS A 146 -3.56 6.86 20.83
CA HIS A 146 -4.84 7.54 20.69
C HIS A 146 -5.34 7.50 19.24
N GLY A 147 -6.61 7.83 19.05
CA GLY A 147 -7.32 7.71 17.76
C GLY A 147 -8.56 6.82 17.88
N GLU A 148 -9.22 6.57 16.75
CA GLU A 148 -10.37 5.67 16.69
C GLU A 148 -9.93 4.20 16.77
N GLY A 149 -10.70 3.37 17.48
CA GLY A 149 -10.44 1.92 17.56
C GLY A 149 -9.16 1.54 18.31
N THR A 150 -8.68 2.37 19.24
CA THR A 150 -7.45 2.12 19.99
C THR A 150 -7.70 1.56 21.40
N ASP A 151 -6.77 0.75 21.88
CA ASP A 151 -6.66 0.37 23.30
C ASP A 151 -5.42 1.06 23.90
N PRO A 152 -5.58 2.12 24.71
CA PRO A 152 -4.45 2.86 25.27
C PRO A 152 -3.64 2.05 26.29
N SER A 153 -4.10 0.88 26.74
CA SER A 153 -3.31 0.02 27.62
C SER A 153 -2.21 -0.76 26.89
N ARG A 154 -2.25 -0.77 25.56
CA ARG A 154 -1.28 -1.44 24.68
C ARG A 154 -0.44 -0.42 23.93
N GLY A 155 0.76 -0.83 23.51
CA GLY A 155 1.54 -0.06 22.55
C GLY A 155 0.98 -0.25 21.15
N ARG A 156 1.32 0.66 20.22
CA ARG A 156 0.93 0.54 18.81
C ARG A 156 2.14 0.76 17.90
N LEU A 157 2.30 -0.11 16.93
CA LEU A 157 3.22 0.05 15.81
C LEU A 157 2.40 0.36 14.56
N THR A 158 2.67 1.49 13.91
CA THR A 158 2.05 1.84 12.63
C THR A 158 3.13 1.88 11.55
N ALA A 159 2.96 1.09 10.49
CA ALA A 159 3.87 1.04 9.35
C ALA A 159 3.17 1.46 8.03
N VAL A 160 3.92 1.48 6.93
CA VAL A 160 3.37 1.67 5.57
C VAL A 160 3.42 0.34 4.82
N LEU A 161 2.33 -0.01 4.14
CA LEU A 161 2.22 -1.19 3.29
C LEU A 161 1.89 -0.75 1.87
N GLN A 162 2.69 -1.17 0.89
CA GLN A 162 2.45 -0.82 -0.50
C GLN A 162 1.48 -1.79 -1.16
N VAL A 163 0.49 -1.25 -1.85
CA VAL A 163 -0.35 -1.93 -2.83
C VAL A 163 0.40 -1.89 -4.16
N VAL A 164 1.19 -2.92 -4.42
CA VAL A 164 1.85 -3.12 -5.72
C VAL A 164 0.81 -3.66 -6.68
N MET A 165 0.47 -2.90 -7.72
CA MET A 165 -0.43 -3.41 -8.76
C MET A 165 0.31 -4.47 -9.58
N VAL A 166 -0.29 -5.63 -9.79
CA VAL A 166 0.35 -6.80 -10.45
C VAL A 166 -0.53 -7.41 -11.53
N THR A 167 0.08 -8.01 -12.55
CA THR A 167 -0.61 -8.79 -13.60
C THR A 167 -1.11 -10.14 -13.07
N ASP A 168 -1.88 -10.89 -13.86
CA ASP A 168 -2.29 -12.26 -13.49
C ASP A 168 -1.06 -13.15 -13.22
N ALA A 169 -0.06 -13.15 -14.12
CA ALA A 169 1.15 -13.96 -13.99
C ALA A 169 1.99 -13.58 -12.76
N GLU A 170 2.08 -12.29 -12.45
CA GLU A 170 2.79 -11.79 -11.28
C GLU A 170 2.05 -12.14 -9.98
N ALA A 171 0.71 -12.09 -9.99
CA ALA A 171 -0.11 -12.53 -8.85
C ALA A 171 0.06 -14.04 -8.59
N GLU A 172 0.11 -14.87 -9.65
CA GLU A 172 0.41 -16.29 -9.53
C GLU A 172 1.79 -16.53 -8.91
N LEU A 173 2.81 -15.82 -9.38
CA LEU A 173 4.17 -15.89 -8.81
C LEU A 173 4.18 -15.46 -7.34
N ALA A 174 3.52 -14.35 -6.99
CA ALA A 174 3.47 -13.86 -5.62
C ALA A 174 2.76 -14.84 -4.68
N ARG A 175 1.68 -15.49 -5.14
CA ARG A 175 1.00 -16.55 -4.36
C ARG A 175 1.87 -17.78 -4.18
N ALA A 176 2.66 -18.14 -5.18
CA ALA A 176 3.51 -19.34 -5.15
C ALA A 176 4.81 -19.14 -4.35
N ALA A 177 5.42 -17.97 -4.46
CA ALA A 177 6.79 -17.72 -3.99
C ALA A 177 6.95 -16.49 -3.08
N GLY A 178 5.86 -15.78 -2.80
CA GLY A 178 5.88 -14.59 -1.95
C GLY A 178 6.19 -13.28 -2.69
N PRO A 179 5.91 -12.14 -2.05
CA PRO A 179 6.13 -10.81 -2.63
C PRO A 179 7.62 -10.51 -2.88
N GLU A 180 8.52 -11.03 -2.03
CA GLU A 180 9.96 -10.79 -2.14
C GLU A 180 10.50 -11.37 -3.45
N ARG A 181 10.09 -12.59 -3.80
CA ARG A 181 10.54 -13.25 -5.04
C ARG A 181 10.02 -12.51 -6.29
N LEU A 182 8.78 -12.01 -6.26
CA LEU A 182 8.25 -11.18 -7.34
C LEU A 182 9.04 -9.89 -7.49
N LEU A 183 9.25 -9.15 -6.39
CA LEU A 183 9.98 -7.88 -6.42
C LEU A 183 11.44 -8.06 -6.88
N GLU A 184 12.10 -9.14 -6.46
CA GLU A 184 13.41 -9.53 -6.98
C GLU A 184 13.36 -9.79 -8.50
N ALA A 185 12.36 -10.54 -8.97
CA ALA A 185 12.22 -10.86 -10.39
C ALA A 185 11.97 -9.61 -11.25
N LEU A 186 11.17 -8.66 -10.77
CA LEU A 186 10.98 -7.35 -11.41
C LEU A 186 12.30 -6.58 -11.45
N ALA A 187 13.02 -6.50 -10.33
CA ALA A 187 14.32 -5.82 -10.24
C ALA A 187 15.36 -6.41 -11.21
N LEU A 188 15.44 -7.74 -11.32
CA LEU A 188 16.37 -8.43 -12.24
C LEU A 188 16.10 -8.11 -13.72
N THR A 189 14.86 -7.82 -14.08
CA THR A 189 14.46 -7.46 -15.44
C THR A 189 14.46 -5.95 -15.68
N GLY A 190 14.72 -5.14 -14.66
CA GLY A 190 14.60 -3.69 -14.72
C GLY A 190 13.16 -3.21 -14.89
N ALA A 191 12.17 -4.06 -14.58
CA ALA A 191 10.76 -3.69 -14.64
C ALA A 191 10.40 -2.83 -13.43
N ASP A 192 9.77 -1.70 -13.70
CA ASP A 192 9.28 -0.78 -12.66
C ASP A 192 7.94 -1.29 -12.07
N PRO A 193 7.85 -1.57 -10.76
CA PRO A 193 6.58 -1.92 -10.11
C PRO A 193 5.50 -0.82 -10.25
N GLY A 194 5.91 0.44 -10.44
CA GLY A 194 5.04 1.58 -10.71
C GLY A 194 4.53 1.67 -12.14
N ASP A 195 5.12 0.93 -13.09
CA ASP A 195 4.63 0.88 -14.47
C ASP A 195 3.41 -0.06 -14.57
N TRP A 196 2.22 0.53 -14.53
CA TRP A 196 0.95 -0.19 -14.60
C TRP A 196 0.55 -0.59 -16.04
N ALA A 197 1.36 -0.23 -17.04
CA ALA A 197 1.21 -0.64 -18.43
C ALA A 197 2.25 -1.70 -18.85
N ARG A 198 3.06 -2.20 -17.91
CA ARG A 198 4.10 -3.20 -18.20
C ARG A 198 3.53 -4.52 -18.76
N PRO A 199 4.33 -5.33 -19.48
CA PRO A 199 3.83 -6.52 -20.17
C PRO A 199 3.12 -7.54 -19.25
N ALA A 200 1.99 -8.08 -19.72
CA ALA A 200 1.16 -9.02 -18.97
C ALA A 200 1.86 -10.35 -18.60
N GLY A 201 2.88 -10.76 -19.37
CA GLY A 201 3.57 -12.05 -19.23
C GLY A 201 4.36 -12.23 -17.93
N GLY A 202 4.54 -11.16 -17.13
CA GLY A 202 5.31 -11.17 -15.90
C GLY A 202 6.79 -11.52 -16.12
N PRO A 203 7.63 -11.47 -15.06
CA PRO A 203 8.98 -11.99 -15.14
C PRO A 203 8.95 -13.53 -15.18
N ALA A 204 9.77 -14.14 -16.03
CA ALA A 204 9.85 -15.60 -16.13
C ALA A 204 10.30 -16.20 -14.79
N ALA A 205 9.65 -17.28 -14.35
CA ALA A 205 10.08 -18.07 -13.21
C ALA A 205 11.41 -18.78 -13.55
N GLY A 206 12.52 -18.11 -13.25
CA GLY A 206 13.86 -18.72 -13.25
C GLY A 206 14.08 -19.61 -12.06
#